data_AF-A0A9X2XWJ9-F1
#
_entry.id   AF-A0A9X2XWJ9-F1
#
_cell.length_a   1.000
_cell.length_b   1.000
_cell.length_c   1.000
_cell.angle_alpha   90.00
_cell.angle_beta   90.00
_cell.angle_gamma   90.00
#
_symmetry.space_group_name_H-M   'P 1'
#
loop_
_entity.id
_entity.type
_entity.pdbx_description
1 polymer ?
#
loop_
_entity_poly.entity_id
_entity_poly.type
_entity_poly.pdbx_seq_one_letter_code
_entity_poly.pdbx_strand_id
1 'polypeptide(L)'
;MKPFHQKFTIHPVGQGLFYSCIINHNSQVKFRMVFDCGSNTAKACQAEVSLYRDTDYLDQKTLDLLVISHFDSDHVKYVGLLLQDEIKIKRLVMPFITFEERLFLVARHLCHSEGFKAEDDFTLRFIIDPIGTINDNLDGDSEIYFIESNQDNPIPPVNGDPRESDEGSSNETRFLFDFNRSAKENLDLGSLIYTSSPTKGKAYKVKDTNKGKLKSTVGISKLMEFLFYKRAISNKEEDFFKEVEILFYKKFGIDNSLPVKEKLQETIEKVKGINSATSIKAIFKEAAKNVVLITKERIKIDDLNTTALCLLHRNLNGIFDFLEIDYKEYDYYFDFYHKNIRQIQKFMPSSSRLETIWTGVNGYYRHYREWLDNGHFFYPNVLLTADTFLLTKEQVTEFLNKYQHYWNDFWLFQIPHHGSENNGDKLLHSSIPVRSYNFINYGIGNRDAHPSERVIKDLVATGNSSRLVSVNQVSGLVFEFII
;
A
#
# COMPACT_ATOMS: atom_id res chain seq x y z
N MET A 1 -28.86 18.63 -0.93
CA MET A 1 -27.51 18.15 -1.21
C MET A 1 -27.54 16.68 -1.60
N LYS A 2 -26.71 16.25 -2.54
CA LYS A 2 -26.58 14.84 -2.95
C LYS A 2 -25.67 14.12 -1.93
N PRO A 3 -26.11 13.02 -1.29
CA PRO A 3 -25.34 12.41 -0.20
C PRO A 3 -24.00 11.89 -0.70
N PHE A 4 -22.93 12.26 -0.02
CA PHE A 4 -21.57 11.80 -0.28
C PHE A 4 -20.99 11.16 0.98
N HIS A 5 -20.42 9.97 0.83
CA HIS A 5 -19.84 9.23 1.95
C HIS A 5 -18.53 8.58 1.52
N GLN A 6 -17.43 9.02 2.12
CA GLN A 6 -16.12 8.40 2.01
C GLN A 6 -15.83 7.61 3.29
N LYS A 7 -15.59 6.31 3.15
CA LYS A 7 -15.31 5.38 4.25
C LYS A 7 -13.96 4.71 4.04
N PHE A 8 -13.05 4.92 4.98
CA PHE A 8 -11.78 4.18 5.08
C PHE A 8 -11.85 3.16 6.20
N THR A 9 -11.21 2.01 6.02
CA THR A 9 -11.20 0.94 7.03
C THR A 9 -9.82 0.29 7.10
N ILE A 10 -9.24 0.30 8.30
CA ILE A 10 -8.13 -0.57 8.67
C ILE A 10 -8.75 -1.83 9.26
N HIS A 11 -8.74 -2.90 8.46
CA HIS A 11 -9.41 -4.14 8.83
C HIS A 11 -8.64 -4.87 9.95
N PRO A 12 -9.34 -5.44 10.93
CA PRO A 12 -8.75 -6.20 12.03
C PRO A 12 -8.24 -7.58 11.59
N VAL A 13 -7.09 -7.59 10.93
CA VAL A 13 -6.50 -8.79 10.30
C VAL A 13 -5.35 -9.40 11.09
N GLY A 14 -4.73 -8.67 12.02
CA GLY A 14 -3.60 -9.17 12.82
C GLY A 14 -2.24 -8.73 12.26
N GLN A 15 -1.28 -9.66 12.20
CA GLN A 15 0.04 -9.41 11.62
C GLN A 15 -0.08 -9.38 10.10
N GLY A 16 -0.13 -8.17 9.56
CA GLY A 16 -0.38 -7.87 8.16
C GLY A 16 -1.19 -6.60 8.01
N LEU A 17 -1.55 -6.25 6.79
CA LEU A 17 -2.41 -5.10 6.51
C LEU A 17 -3.47 -5.46 5.48
N PHE A 18 -4.69 -5.02 5.77
CA PHE A 18 -5.77 -4.93 4.81
C PHE A 18 -6.43 -3.58 5.05
N TYR A 19 -6.26 -2.66 4.11
CA TYR A 19 -6.82 -1.32 4.17
C TYR A 19 -7.72 -1.09 2.96
N SER A 20 -8.89 -0.48 3.17
CA SER A 20 -9.83 -0.21 2.08
C SER A 20 -10.42 1.19 2.14
N CYS A 21 -10.79 1.72 0.99
CA CYS A 21 -11.63 2.91 0.85
C CYS A 21 -12.83 2.60 -0.04
N ILE A 22 -14.01 3.03 0.38
CA ILE A 22 -15.23 3.06 -0.44
C ILE A 22 -15.73 4.50 -0.47
N ILE A 23 -15.98 5.02 -1.66
CA ILE A 23 -16.64 6.31 -1.85
C ILE A 23 -18.00 6.07 -2.49
N ASN A 24 -19.05 6.50 -1.77
CA ASN A 24 -20.43 6.47 -2.19
C ASN A 24 -20.90 7.89 -2.52
N HIS A 25 -21.67 8.03 -3.59
CA HIS A 25 -22.36 9.26 -3.93
C HIS A 25 -23.71 8.93 -4.55
N ASN A 26 -24.79 9.54 -4.04
CA ASN A 26 -26.17 9.21 -4.43
C ASN A 26 -26.49 7.72 -4.28
N SER A 27 -26.11 7.13 -3.15
CA SER A 27 -26.35 5.71 -2.84
C SER A 27 -25.74 4.74 -3.85
N GLN A 28 -24.75 5.19 -4.62
CA GLN A 28 -23.99 4.36 -5.55
C GLN A 28 -22.51 4.40 -5.20
N VAL A 29 -21.88 3.23 -5.26
CA VAL A 29 -20.43 3.12 -5.08
C VAL A 29 -19.73 3.71 -6.31
N LYS A 30 -19.00 4.80 -6.11
CA LYS A 30 -18.24 5.52 -7.15
C LYS A 30 -16.77 5.14 -7.19
N PHE A 31 -16.21 4.66 -6.08
CA PHE A 31 -14.82 4.26 -6.02
C PHE A 31 -14.60 3.19 -4.96
N ARG A 32 -13.76 2.20 -5.27
CA ARG A 32 -13.27 1.17 -4.37
C ARG A 32 -11.76 1.07 -4.51
N MET A 33 -11.08 1.23 -3.38
CA MET A 33 -9.65 1.02 -3.28
C MET A 33 -9.36 -0.03 -2.22
N VAL A 34 -8.39 -0.89 -2.51
CA VAL A 34 -7.74 -1.74 -1.52
C VAL A 34 -6.23 -1.44 -1.54
N PHE A 35 -5.65 -1.28 -0.36
CA PHE A 35 -4.20 -1.23 -0.13
C PHE A 35 -3.84 -2.45 0.71
N ASP A 36 -3.09 -3.37 0.10
CA ASP A 36 -2.80 -4.71 0.59
C ASP A 36 -4.04 -5.54 0.97
N CYS A 37 -3.85 -6.85 1.04
CA CYS A 37 -4.87 -7.80 1.47
C CYS A 37 -4.19 -9.06 2.01
N GLY A 38 -3.57 -8.94 3.18
CA GLY A 38 -2.76 -10.02 3.74
C GLY A 38 -2.78 -10.08 5.26
N SER A 39 -2.49 -11.29 5.75
CA SER A 39 -2.06 -11.50 7.14
C SER A 39 -1.49 -12.90 7.34
N ASN A 40 -0.51 -13.00 8.24
CA ASN A 40 -0.05 -14.28 8.79
C ASN A 40 -1.06 -14.87 9.81
N THR A 41 -2.05 -14.08 10.26
CA THR A 41 -3.15 -14.53 11.14
C THR A 41 -4.35 -15.04 10.32
N ALA A 42 -4.18 -16.23 9.73
CA ALA A 42 -5.00 -16.72 8.62
C ALA A 42 -6.53 -16.59 8.79
N LYS A 43 -7.08 -17.10 9.90
CA LYS A 43 -8.55 -17.14 10.11
C LYS A 43 -9.19 -15.75 10.21
N ALA A 44 -8.46 -14.77 10.74
CA ALA A 44 -9.00 -13.44 10.97
C ALA A 44 -9.11 -12.63 9.68
N CYS A 45 -8.07 -12.69 8.84
CA CYS A 45 -8.02 -11.97 7.57
C CYS A 45 -9.00 -12.55 6.56
N GLN A 46 -9.06 -13.89 6.40
CA GLN A 46 -10.01 -14.53 5.51
C GLN A 46 -11.46 -14.07 5.78
N ALA A 47 -11.86 -14.01 7.04
CA ALA A 47 -13.19 -13.55 7.43
C ALA A 47 -13.44 -12.07 7.11
N GLU A 48 -12.46 -11.19 7.29
CA GLU A 48 -12.61 -9.78 6.89
C GLU A 48 -12.71 -9.62 5.38
N VAL A 49 -11.97 -10.42 4.60
CA VAL A 49 -12.05 -10.37 3.14
C VAL A 49 -13.42 -10.86 2.67
N SER A 50 -13.95 -11.94 3.24
CA SER A 50 -15.32 -12.39 2.97
C SER A 50 -16.34 -11.31 3.33
N LEU A 51 -16.25 -10.71 4.52
CA LEU A 51 -17.16 -9.64 4.93
C LEU A 51 -17.09 -8.43 4.00
N TYR A 52 -15.88 -7.98 3.63
CA TYR A 52 -15.69 -6.88 2.69
C TYR A 52 -16.33 -7.18 1.33
N ARG A 53 -16.20 -8.41 0.84
CA ARG A 53 -16.85 -8.86 -0.40
C ARG A 53 -18.38 -8.88 -0.28
N ASP A 54 -18.92 -9.27 0.88
CA ASP A 54 -20.35 -9.42 1.13
C ASP A 54 -21.09 -8.09 1.38
N THR A 55 -20.44 -7.12 2.04
CA THR A 55 -21.10 -5.89 2.54
C THR A 55 -21.73 -5.00 1.48
N ASP A 56 -21.29 -5.12 0.23
CA ASP A 56 -21.83 -4.42 -0.94
C ASP A 56 -21.40 -5.25 -2.16
N TYR A 57 -21.87 -6.52 -2.23
CA TYR A 57 -21.57 -7.49 -3.32
C TYR A 57 -21.15 -6.72 -4.55
N LEU A 58 -19.91 -6.89 -5.01
CA LEU A 58 -19.35 -6.11 -6.11
C LEU A 58 -20.29 -6.19 -7.32
N ASP A 59 -21.32 -5.35 -7.36
CA ASP A 59 -22.44 -5.47 -8.28
C ASP A 59 -21.95 -5.19 -9.70
N GLN A 60 -20.84 -4.46 -9.78
CA GLN A 60 -20.10 -4.16 -10.99
C GLN A 60 -18.84 -5.03 -11.16
N LYS A 61 -18.62 -6.04 -10.30
CA LYS A 61 -17.43 -6.91 -10.24
C LYS A 61 -16.13 -6.14 -10.51
N THR A 62 -15.99 -4.96 -9.90
CA THR A 62 -14.91 -4.02 -10.23
C THR A 62 -14.25 -3.50 -8.96
N LEU A 63 -12.91 -3.52 -8.98
CA LEU A 63 -12.03 -2.85 -8.03
C LEU A 63 -11.30 -1.73 -8.78
N ASP A 64 -11.56 -0.47 -8.43
CA ASP A 64 -11.01 0.66 -9.20
C ASP A 64 -9.52 0.82 -8.98
N LEU A 65 -9.05 0.61 -7.76
CA LEU A 65 -7.65 0.72 -7.40
C LEU A 65 -7.22 -0.40 -6.45
N LEU A 66 -6.27 -1.23 -6.89
CA LEU A 66 -5.52 -2.11 -6.02
C LEU A 66 -4.11 -1.55 -5.87
N VAL A 67 -3.68 -1.29 -4.64
CA VAL A 67 -2.30 -0.94 -4.31
C VAL A 67 -1.68 -2.11 -3.56
N ILE A 68 -0.58 -2.66 -4.08
CA ILE A 68 0.26 -3.61 -3.38
C ILE A 68 1.47 -2.85 -2.87
N SER A 69 1.60 -2.77 -1.55
CA SER A 69 2.72 -2.07 -0.93
C SER A 69 3.98 -2.92 -0.92
N HIS A 70 3.79 -4.22 -0.75
CA HIS A 70 4.85 -5.18 -0.50
C HIS A 70 4.34 -6.59 -0.87
N PHE A 71 5.21 -7.50 -1.31
CA PHE A 71 4.81 -8.82 -1.82
C PHE A 71 4.92 -9.96 -0.79
N ASP A 72 5.19 -9.66 0.48
CA ASP A 72 5.18 -10.66 1.53
C ASP A 72 3.79 -11.23 1.78
N SER A 73 3.76 -12.46 2.27
CA SER A 73 2.53 -13.19 2.61
C SER A 73 1.57 -12.36 3.49
N ASP A 74 2.05 -11.66 4.50
CA ASP A 74 1.20 -10.81 5.35
C ASP A 74 0.68 -9.53 4.69
N HIS A 75 1.05 -9.26 3.44
CA HIS A 75 0.49 -8.20 2.61
C HIS A 75 -0.36 -8.71 1.45
N VAL A 76 -0.04 -9.87 0.86
CA VAL A 76 -0.70 -10.33 -0.39
C VAL A 76 -1.45 -11.66 -0.30
N LYS A 77 -1.34 -12.40 0.81
CA LYS A 77 -1.86 -13.78 0.92
C LYS A 77 -3.33 -13.94 0.56
N TYR A 78 -4.15 -12.92 0.79
CA TYR A 78 -5.59 -12.96 0.50
C TYR A 78 -6.00 -12.14 -0.72
N VAL A 79 -5.06 -11.60 -1.49
CA VAL A 79 -5.37 -10.94 -2.78
C VAL A 79 -6.08 -11.90 -3.73
N GLY A 80 -5.65 -13.17 -3.79
CA GLY A 80 -6.35 -14.19 -4.58
C GLY A 80 -7.82 -14.33 -4.18
N LEU A 81 -8.11 -14.42 -2.87
CA LEU A 81 -9.47 -14.47 -2.34
C LEU A 81 -10.24 -13.17 -2.58
N LEU A 82 -9.59 -12.00 -2.46
CA LEU A 82 -10.18 -10.70 -2.75
C LEU A 82 -10.63 -10.61 -4.21
N LEU A 83 -9.94 -11.28 -5.14
CA LEU A 83 -10.15 -11.20 -6.58
C LEU A 83 -10.96 -12.36 -7.18
N GLN A 84 -11.40 -13.33 -6.37
CA GLN A 84 -12.29 -14.41 -6.81
C GLN A 84 -13.59 -13.86 -7.44
N ASP A 85 -14.29 -14.70 -8.21
CA ASP A 85 -15.56 -14.39 -8.90
C ASP A 85 -15.44 -13.34 -10.02
N GLU A 86 -14.29 -13.30 -10.70
CA GLU A 86 -14.02 -12.47 -11.89
C GLU A 86 -14.00 -10.96 -11.64
N ILE A 87 -13.59 -10.53 -10.44
CA ILE A 87 -13.43 -9.11 -10.14
C ILE A 87 -12.36 -8.51 -11.04
N LYS A 88 -12.69 -7.42 -11.73
CA LYS A 88 -11.78 -6.69 -12.63
C LYS A 88 -11.11 -5.53 -11.91
N ILE A 89 -9.79 -5.46 -12.04
CA ILE A 89 -8.98 -4.38 -11.48
C ILE A 89 -8.81 -3.32 -12.56
N LYS A 90 -9.27 -2.09 -12.34
CA LYS A 90 -9.09 -1.02 -13.31
C LYS A 90 -7.73 -0.36 -13.20
N ARG A 91 -7.22 -0.15 -11.99
CA ARG A 91 -5.90 0.42 -11.75
C ARG A 91 -5.16 -0.44 -10.73
N LEU A 92 -3.94 -0.85 -11.09
CA LEU A 92 -3.05 -1.60 -10.21
C LEU A 92 -1.78 -0.77 -9.97
N VAL A 93 -1.45 -0.50 -8.72
CA VAL A 93 -0.21 0.19 -8.34
C VAL A 93 0.64 -0.74 -7.50
N MET A 94 1.90 -0.94 -7.87
CA MET A 94 2.85 -1.80 -7.15
C MET A 94 4.25 -1.19 -7.19
N PRO A 95 5.15 -1.55 -6.26
CA PRO A 95 6.56 -1.17 -6.38
C PRO A 95 7.17 -1.77 -7.65
N PHE A 96 8.01 -1.00 -8.34
CA PHE A 96 8.93 -1.55 -9.34
C PHE A 96 10.04 -2.31 -8.62
N ILE A 97 10.01 -3.63 -8.73
CA ILE A 97 11.00 -4.57 -8.20
C ILE A 97 11.66 -5.34 -9.34
N THR A 98 12.97 -5.50 -9.30
CA THR A 98 13.67 -6.28 -10.32
C THR A 98 13.36 -7.78 -10.18
N PHE A 99 13.82 -8.58 -11.14
CA PHE A 99 13.64 -10.02 -11.03
C PHE A 99 14.43 -10.61 -9.85
N GLU A 100 15.63 -10.10 -9.63
CA GLU A 100 16.55 -10.48 -8.56
C GLU A 100 15.97 -10.14 -7.18
N GLU A 101 15.35 -8.96 -7.03
CA GLU A 101 14.58 -8.60 -5.83
C GLU A 101 13.40 -9.57 -5.60
N ARG A 102 12.72 -10.02 -6.67
CA ARG A 102 11.64 -11.01 -6.56
C ARG A 102 12.15 -12.39 -6.15
N LEU A 103 13.34 -12.82 -6.61
CA LEU A 103 13.96 -14.06 -6.12
C LEU A 103 14.25 -14.01 -4.61
N PHE A 104 14.60 -12.84 -4.08
CA PHE A 104 14.71 -12.63 -2.64
C PHE A 104 13.35 -12.77 -1.92
N LEU A 105 12.28 -12.21 -2.48
CA LEU A 105 10.94 -12.36 -1.92
C LEU A 105 10.46 -13.83 -1.93
N VAL A 106 10.75 -14.57 -3.01
CA VAL A 106 10.54 -16.02 -3.09
C VAL A 106 11.26 -16.73 -1.96
N ALA A 107 12.55 -16.43 -1.80
CA ALA A 107 13.37 -17.03 -0.78
C ALA A 107 12.80 -16.79 0.62
N ARG A 108 12.41 -15.56 0.92
CA ARG A 108 11.82 -15.20 2.21
C ARG A 108 10.47 -15.90 2.43
N HIS A 109 9.61 -15.99 1.42
CA HIS A 109 8.35 -16.74 1.51
C HIS A 109 8.59 -18.22 1.83
N LEU A 110 9.56 -18.85 1.14
CA LEU A 110 9.94 -20.25 1.37
C LEU A 110 10.58 -20.48 2.77
N CYS A 111 11.20 -19.45 3.35
CA CYS A 111 11.76 -19.54 4.72
C CYS A 111 10.68 -19.58 5.80
N HIS A 112 9.53 -18.97 5.56
CA HIS A 112 8.45 -18.79 6.53
C HIS A 112 7.28 -19.78 6.33
N SER A 113 7.23 -20.48 5.18
CA SER A 113 6.21 -21.48 4.89
C SER A 113 6.66 -22.89 5.29
N GLU A 114 5.83 -23.59 6.08
CA GLU A 114 5.99 -25.02 6.33
C GLU A 114 5.09 -25.82 5.37
N GLY A 115 5.64 -26.77 4.61
CA GLY A 115 4.88 -27.69 3.77
C GLY A 115 4.17 -27.01 2.59
N PHE A 116 4.91 -26.76 1.51
CA PHE A 116 4.47 -25.93 0.40
C PHE A 116 4.35 -26.71 -0.91
N LYS A 117 3.28 -26.44 -1.67
CA LYS A 117 3.15 -26.81 -3.09
C LYS A 117 3.01 -25.53 -3.91
N ALA A 118 3.99 -25.30 -4.77
CA ALA A 118 4.11 -24.07 -5.53
C ALA A 118 2.99 -23.76 -6.51
N GLU A 119 2.32 -24.80 -6.98
CA GLU A 119 1.20 -24.66 -7.92
C GLU A 119 -0.04 -24.09 -7.23
N ASP A 120 -0.25 -24.43 -5.96
CA ASP A 120 -1.43 -24.03 -5.19
C ASP A 120 -1.23 -22.70 -4.44
N ASP A 121 0.01 -22.27 -4.22
CA ASP A 121 0.28 -21.06 -3.44
C ASP A 121 0.21 -19.79 -4.30
N PHE A 122 -0.85 -19.02 -4.06
CA PHE A 122 -1.07 -17.73 -4.70
C PHE A 122 0.06 -16.73 -4.44
N THR A 123 0.57 -16.63 -3.20
CA THR A 123 1.62 -15.67 -2.82
C THR A 123 2.89 -15.93 -3.61
N LEU A 124 3.34 -17.18 -3.70
CA LEU A 124 4.55 -17.48 -4.48
C LEU A 124 4.36 -17.12 -5.96
N ARG A 125 3.24 -17.54 -6.56
CA ARG A 125 2.95 -17.22 -7.97
C ARG A 125 2.93 -15.71 -8.17
N PHE A 126 2.32 -14.97 -7.25
CA PHE A 126 2.22 -13.51 -7.31
C PHE A 126 3.57 -12.82 -7.13
N ILE A 127 4.48 -13.37 -6.32
CA ILE A 127 5.86 -12.88 -6.24
C ILE A 127 6.58 -13.10 -7.57
N ILE A 128 6.53 -14.30 -8.16
CA ILE A 128 7.38 -14.65 -9.33
C ILE A 128 6.82 -14.11 -10.64
N ASP A 129 5.52 -14.21 -10.85
CA ASP A 129 4.81 -13.75 -12.04
C ASP A 129 3.59 -12.92 -11.59
N PRO A 130 3.81 -11.69 -11.09
CA PRO A 130 2.75 -10.86 -10.50
C PRO A 130 1.61 -10.62 -11.48
N ILE A 131 1.91 -10.28 -12.74
CA ILE A 131 0.87 -9.94 -13.71
C ILE A 131 0.20 -11.19 -14.28
N GLY A 132 0.95 -12.26 -14.54
CA GLY A 132 0.38 -13.53 -14.99
C GLY A 132 -0.56 -14.14 -13.95
N THR A 133 -0.22 -14.02 -12.66
CA THR A 133 -1.01 -14.56 -11.55
C THR A 133 -2.41 -13.97 -11.43
N ILE A 134 -2.58 -12.70 -11.79
CA ILE A 134 -3.87 -11.99 -11.73
C ILE A 134 -4.39 -11.58 -13.11
N ASN A 135 -3.85 -12.15 -14.20
CA ASN A 135 -4.19 -11.72 -15.56
C ASN A 135 -5.68 -11.91 -15.90
N ASP A 136 -6.35 -12.86 -15.24
CA ASP A 136 -7.80 -13.05 -15.37
C ASP A 136 -8.63 -11.98 -14.67
N ASN A 137 -8.03 -11.22 -13.77
CA ASN A 137 -8.61 -10.05 -13.14
C ASN A 137 -8.30 -8.75 -13.89
N LEU A 138 -7.59 -8.83 -15.02
CA LEU A 138 -7.29 -7.70 -15.89
C LEU A 138 -8.11 -7.76 -17.20
N ASP A 139 -8.27 -6.62 -17.84
CA ASP A 139 -8.93 -6.41 -19.13
C ASP A 139 -8.26 -5.25 -19.91
N GLY A 140 -8.75 -4.96 -21.12
CA GLY A 140 -8.16 -3.95 -22.01
C GLY A 140 -8.15 -2.52 -21.45
N ASP A 141 -8.99 -2.23 -20.47
CA ASP A 141 -9.11 -0.93 -19.81
C ASP A 141 -8.27 -0.84 -18.53
N SER A 142 -7.64 -1.94 -18.13
CA SER A 142 -6.80 -2.03 -16.95
C SER A 142 -5.46 -1.33 -17.18
N GLU A 143 -5.06 -0.46 -16.26
CA GLU A 143 -3.73 0.16 -16.25
C GLU A 143 -2.94 -0.28 -15.01
N ILE A 144 -1.67 -0.63 -15.22
CA ILE A 144 -0.74 -1.11 -14.19
C ILE A 144 0.38 -0.08 -14.08
N TYR A 145 0.66 0.39 -12.86
CA TYR A 145 1.72 1.35 -12.58
C TYR A 145 2.76 0.73 -11.65
N PHE A 146 4.00 0.68 -12.12
CA PHE A 146 5.16 0.28 -11.34
C PHE A 146 5.85 1.54 -10.82
N ILE A 147 5.84 1.70 -9.50
CA ILE A 147 6.42 2.88 -8.85
C ILE A 147 7.91 2.67 -8.62
N GLU A 148 8.72 3.52 -9.23
CA GLU A 148 10.17 3.52 -9.09
C GLU A 148 10.62 4.72 -8.25
N SER A 149 11.68 4.53 -7.47
CA SER A 149 12.27 5.63 -6.72
C SER A 149 12.83 6.69 -7.66
N ASN A 150 12.59 7.96 -7.32
CA ASN A 150 13.37 9.09 -7.81
C ASN A 150 14.15 9.66 -6.63
N GLN A 151 15.34 9.11 -6.40
CA GLN A 151 16.18 9.43 -5.24
C GLN A 151 16.43 10.94 -5.15
N ASP A 152 16.59 11.43 -3.91
CA ASP A 152 16.90 12.83 -3.55
C ASP A 152 15.84 13.87 -3.89
N ASN A 153 14.87 13.53 -4.73
CA ASN A 153 13.85 14.46 -5.19
C ASN A 153 12.61 14.39 -4.28
N PRO A 154 12.21 15.49 -3.62
CA PRO A 154 10.96 15.53 -2.89
C PRO A 154 9.76 15.42 -3.81
N ILE A 155 8.64 14.97 -3.27
CA ILE A 155 7.37 15.05 -4.00
C ILE A 155 7.05 16.54 -4.16
N PRO A 156 6.90 17.07 -5.38
CA PRO A 156 6.68 18.50 -5.59
C PRO A 156 5.47 18.99 -4.80
N PRO A 157 5.45 20.24 -4.30
CA PRO A 157 4.27 20.80 -3.65
C PRO A 157 3.08 20.85 -4.62
N VAL A 158 1.90 21.20 -4.12
CA VAL A 158 0.74 21.43 -4.99
C VAL A 158 1.00 22.73 -5.76
N ASN A 159 1.38 22.62 -7.03
CA ASN A 159 1.45 23.76 -7.94
C ASN A 159 0.13 23.83 -8.71
N GLY A 160 -0.61 24.94 -8.58
CA GLY A 160 -1.81 25.22 -9.38
C GLY A 160 -3.14 25.08 -8.64
N ASP A 161 -4.14 25.81 -9.15
CA ASP A 161 -5.55 25.71 -8.76
C ASP A 161 -6.02 24.24 -8.91
N PRO A 162 -6.74 23.64 -7.93
CA PRO A 162 -7.34 22.31 -8.11
C PRO A 162 -8.22 22.21 -9.39
N ARG A 163 -8.65 23.35 -9.94
CA ARG A 163 -9.30 23.54 -11.24
C ARG A 163 -8.30 23.58 -12.41
N GLU A 164 -7.53 22.52 -12.64
CA GLU A 164 -6.88 22.36 -13.96
C GLU A 164 -7.83 21.57 -14.87
N SER A 165 -8.20 22.20 -15.99
CA SER A 165 -8.95 21.56 -17.06
C SER A 165 -8.04 20.58 -17.82
N ASP A 166 -8.14 19.30 -17.50
CA ASP A 166 -7.74 18.25 -18.45
C ASP A 166 -8.90 18.06 -19.44
N GLU A 167 -8.64 18.19 -20.75
CA GLU A 167 -9.66 17.98 -21.78
C GLU A 167 -10.10 16.51 -21.80
N GLY A 168 -11.31 16.25 -21.30
CA GLY A 168 -11.93 14.93 -21.36
C GLY A 168 -13.20 14.87 -20.51
N SER A 169 -14.35 15.11 -21.13
CA SER A 169 -15.65 14.72 -20.57
C SER A 169 -15.87 13.25 -20.85
N SER A 170 -15.96 12.41 -19.82
CA SER A 170 -16.41 11.02 -19.96
C SER A 170 -17.75 10.85 -19.24
N ASN A 171 -18.64 10.06 -19.83
CA ASN A 171 -19.90 9.65 -19.19
C ASN A 171 -19.68 8.57 -18.10
N GLU A 172 -18.45 8.40 -17.61
CA GLU A 172 -18.14 7.36 -16.63
C GLU A 172 -18.83 7.65 -15.30
N THR A 173 -19.53 6.65 -14.79
CA THR A 173 -20.31 6.74 -13.55
C THR A 173 -19.47 6.58 -12.28
N ARG A 174 -18.14 6.49 -12.38
CA ARG A 174 -17.18 6.18 -11.30
C ARG A 174 -16.09 7.26 -11.23
N PHE A 175 -15.39 7.35 -10.09
CA PHE A 175 -14.22 8.22 -9.97
C PHE A 175 -12.98 7.54 -10.54
N LEU A 176 -12.17 8.32 -11.26
CA LEU A 176 -11.02 7.81 -11.98
C LEU A 176 -9.72 8.11 -11.24
N PHE A 177 -8.97 7.07 -10.91
CA PHE A 177 -7.58 7.20 -10.47
C PHE A 177 -6.66 7.20 -11.69
N ASP A 178 -5.78 8.20 -11.77
CA ASP A 178 -4.75 8.23 -12.81
C ASP A 178 -3.52 9.07 -12.42
N PHE A 179 -2.39 8.81 -13.10
CA PHE A 179 -1.23 9.69 -13.15
C PHE A 179 -1.29 10.62 -14.35
N ASN A 180 -0.63 11.77 -14.27
CA ASN A 180 -0.47 12.66 -15.42
C ASN A 180 0.16 11.90 -16.60
N ARG A 181 -0.32 12.15 -17.83
CA ARG A 181 0.18 11.46 -19.04
C ARG A 181 1.70 11.57 -19.23
N SER A 182 2.29 12.73 -18.90
CA SER A 182 3.74 12.96 -18.99
C SER A 182 4.56 12.18 -17.95
N ALA A 183 3.92 11.68 -16.90
CA ALA A 183 4.56 10.87 -15.87
C ALA A 183 4.59 9.37 -16.21
N LYS A 184 3.83 8.94 -17.22
CA LYS A 184 3.69 7.54 -17.60
C LYS A 184 4.71 7.17 -18.68
N GLU A 185 5.63 6.28 -18.35
CA GLU A 185 6.52 5.64 -19.32
C GLU A 185 5.94 4.28 -19.70
N ASN A 186 5.67 4.01 -20.97
CA ASN A 186 5.16 2.70 -21.41
C ASN A 186 6.17 1.60 -21.07
N LEU A 187 5.67 0.50 -20.52
CA LEU A 187 6.51 -0.60 -20.06
C LEU A 187 6.20 -1.89 -20.84
N ASP A 188 7.21 -2.48 -21.48
CA ASP A 188 7.11 -3.84 -21.99
C ASP A 188 7.39 -4.85 -20.86
N LEU A 189 6.32 -5.41 -20.29
CA LEU A 189 6.40 -6.39 -19.22
C LEU A 189 7.18 -7.65 -19.59
N GLY A 190 7.16 -8.03 -20.87
CA GLY A 190 7.85 -9.22 -21.36
C GLY A 190 9.37 -9.07 -21.29
N SER A 191 9.88 -7.85 -21.48
CA SER A 191 11.30 -7.53 -21.38
C SER A 191 11.84 -7.52 -19.94
N LEU A 192 10.96 -7.28 -18.96
CA LEU A 192 11.33 -7.10 -17.54
C LEU A 192 11.00 -8.30 -16.65
N ILE A 193 10.64 -9.44 -17.27
CA ILE A 193 10.38 -10.70 -16.56
C ILE A 193 9.14 -10.60 -15.63
N TYR A 194 8.23 -9.65 -15.84
CA TYR A 194 7.07 -9.44 -14.96
C TYR A 194 5.89 -10.36 -15.26
N THR A 195 5.87 -10.93 -16.46
CA THR A 195 4.95 -11.99 -16.80
C THR A 195 5.44 -12.90 -17.90
N SER A 196 5.11 -14.18 -17.77
CA SER A 196 5.32 -15.22 -18.79
C SER A 196 4.27 -15.17 -19.91
N SER A 197 3.14 -14.50 -19.66
CA SER A 197 1.95 -14.53 -20.52
C SER A 197 1.64 -13.14 -21.10
N PRO A 198 0.91 -13.05 -22.23
CA PRO A 198 0.38 -11.77 -22.69
C PRO A 198 -0.51 -11.11 -21.63
N THR A 199 -0.21 -9.85 -21.28
CA THR A 199 -1.04 -9.03 -20.39
C THR A 199 -2.32 -8.59 -21.11
N LYS A 200 -3.45 -8.58 -20.41
CA LYS A 200 -4.70 -7.98 -20.91
C LYS A 200 -4.72 -6.45 -20.74
N GLY A 201 -3.96 -5.90 -19.78
CA GLY A 201 -3.89 -4.46 -19.48
C GLY A 201 -2.61 -3.78 -19.97
N LYS A 202 -2.58 -2.45 -19.85
CA LYS A 202 -1.41 -1.60 -20.19
C LYS A 202 -0.54 -1.37 -18.97
N ALA A 203 0.77 -1.41 -19.14
CA ALA A 203 1.73 -1.22 -18.07
C ALA A 203 2.57 0.04 -18.24
N TYR A 204 2.83 0.72 -17.14
CA TYR A 204 3.58 1.96 -17.08
C TYR A 204 4.59 1.95 -15.94
N LYS A 205 5.76 2.51 -16.16
CA LYS A 205 6.67 2.95 -15.08
C LYS A 205 6.33 4.37 -14.69
N VAL A 206 6.35 4.67 -13.39
CA VAL A 206 6.11 6.00 -12.84
C VAL A 206 7.09 6.26 -11.70
N LYS A 207 7.74 7.44 -11.71
CA LYS A 207 8.60 7.88 -10.60
C LYS A 207 7.76 8.29 -9.38
N ASP A 208 8.21 7.94 -8.17
CA ASP A 208 7.55 8.24 -6.89
C ASP A 208 7.37 9.74 -6.58
N THR A 209 8.04 10.63 -7.31
CA THR A 209 7.80 12.08 -7.29
C THR A 209 6.51 12.49 -8.00
N ASN A 210 5.91 11.62 -8.81
CA ASN A 210 4.65 11.88 -9.47
C ASN A 210 3.47 11.42 -8.61
N LYS A 211 2.42 12.23 -8.59
CA LYS A 211 1.23 11.98 -7.77
C LYS A 211 0.18 11.25 -8.59
N GLY A 212 -0.40 10.21 -8.01
CA GLY A 212 -1.68 9.68 -8.48
C GLY A 212 -2.79 10.64 -8.07
N LYS A 213 -3.83 10.78 -8.89
CA LYS A 213 -4.96 11.68 -8.64
C LYS A 213 -6.26 10.92 -8.83
N LEU A 214 -7.17 11.03 -7.87
CA LEU A 214 -8.55 10.63 -8.02
C LEU A 214 -9.38 11.83 -8.46
N LYS A 215 -10.09 11.70 -9.59
CA LYS A 215 -10.86 12.80 -10.19
C LYS A 215 -12.30 12.39 -10.45
N SER A 216 -13.20 13.37 -10.42
CA SER A 216 -14.53 13.23 -10.99
C SER A 216 -14.46 13.29 -12.52
N THR A 217 -15.23 12.42 -13.17
CA THR A 217 -15.45 12.36 -14.62
C THR A 217 -16.42 13.45 -15.10
N VAL A 218 -17.26 13.93 -14.18
CA VAL A 218 -18.18 15.06 -14.37
C VAL A 218 -17.58 16.30 -13.70
N GLY A 219 -17.31 17.36 -14.47
CA GLY A 219 -16.83 18.64 -13.91
C GLY A 219 -15.35 18.68 -13.49
N ILE A 220 -14.57 17.61 -13.74
CA ILE A 220 -13.09 17.51 -13.58
C ILE A 220 -12.57 18.06 -12.25
N SER A 221 -13.24 17.72 -11.14
CA SER A 221 -12.75 18.06 -9.80
C SER A 221 -11.78 17.00 -9.29
N LYS A 222 -10.60 17.43 -8.80
CA LYS A 222 -9.62 16.54 -8.15
C LYS A 222 -10.04 16.30 -6.70
N LEU A 223 -10.35 15.05 -6.37
CA LEU A 223 -10.89 14.65 -5.05
C LEU A 223 -9.79 14.26 -4.08
N MET A 224 -8.80 13.49 -4.54
CA MET A 224 -7.69 12.99 -3.72
C MET A 224 -6.40 12.94 -4.51
N GLU A 225 -5.27 13.01 -3.81
CA GLU A 225 -3.94 12.69 -4.31
C GLU A 225 -3.33 11.51 -3.56
N PHE A 226 -2.48 10.77 -4.27
CA PHE A 226 -1.78 9.58 -3.79
C PHE A 226 -0.28 9.81 -4.01
N LEU A 227 0.44 9.89 -2.90
CA LEU A 227 1.84 10.28 -2.80
C LEU A 227 2.63 9.07 -2.35
N PHE A 228 3.47 8.55 -3.24
CA PHE A 228 4.20 7.32 -3.00
C PHE A 228 5.63 7.60 -2.54
N TYR A 229 6.21 6.65 -1.82
CA TYR A 229 7.65 6.62 -1.57
C TYR A 229 8.14 5.20 -1.71
N LYS A 230 9.15 5.01 -2.55
CA LYS A 230 9.94 3.78 -2.60
C LYS A 230 11.37 4.14 -2.25
N ARG A 231 11.96 3.43 -1.28
CA ARG A 231 13.38 3.61 -0.95
C ARG A 231 14.23 3.21 -2.16
N ALA A 232 15.22 4.05 -2.48
CA ALA A 232 16.22 3.71 -3.47
C ALA A 232 17.11 2.58 -2.94
N ILE A 233 17.49 1.68 -3.85
CA ILE A 233 18.45 0.61 -3.57
C ILE A 233 19.84 1.23 -3.68
N SER A 234 20.71 0.97 -2.70
CA SER A 234 22.11 1.36 -2.76
C SER A 234 22.90 0.47 -3.72
N ASN A 235 24.04 0.94 -4.25
CA ASN A 235 24.89 0.15 -5.15
C ASN A 235 25.28 -1.22 -4.56
N LYS A 236 25.51 -1.29 -3.25
CA LYS A 236 25.86 -2.56 -2.58
C LYS A 236 24.68 -3.54 -2.52
N GLU A 237 23.46 -3.03 -2.34
CA GLU A 237 22.25 -3.86 -2.37
C GLU A 237 21.98 -4.35 -3.80
N GLU A 238 22.21 -3.51 -4.81
CA GLU A 238 22.12 -3.91 -6.23
C GLU A 238 23.14 -5.01 -6.58
N ASP A 239 24.41 -4.83 -6.20
CA ASP A 239 25.46 -5.84 -6.39
C ASP A 239 25.10 -7.15 -5.67
N PHE A 240 24.51 -7.06 -4.48
CA PHE A 240 24.05 -8.22 -3.72
C PHE A 240 22.92 -8.98 -4.42
N PHE A 241 21.90 -8.30 -4.92
CA PHE A 241 20.81 -8.96 -5.64
C PHE A 241 21.29 -9.61 -6.94
N LYS A 242 22.21 -8.95 -7.67
CA LYS A 242 22.86 -9.55 -8.86
C LYS A 242 23.64 -10.82 -8.51
N GLU A 243 24.40 -10.80 -7.41
CA GLU A 243 25.15 -11.98 -6.96
C GLU A 243 24.21 -13.12 -6.53
N VAL A 244 23.08 -12.80 -5.88
CA VAL A 244 22.02 -13.77 -5.58
C VAL A 244 21.50 -14.43 -6.85
N GLU A 245 21.21 -13.66 -7.90
CA GLU A 245 20.74 -14.19 -9.19
C GLU A 245 21.75 -15.15 -9.81
N ILE A 246 23.02 -14.75 -9.91
CA ILE A 246 24.10 -15.56 -10.49
C ILE A 246 24.21 -16.91 -9.75
N LEU A 247 24.26 -16.87 -8.42
CA LEU A 247 24.37 -18.06 -7.59
C LEU A 247 23.11 -18.93 -7.67
N PHE A 248 21.94 -18.31 -7.76
CA PHE A 248 20.66 -19.00 -7.93
C PHE A 248 20.64 -19.79 -9.24
N TYR A 249 20.89 -19.14 -10.38
CA TYR A 249 20.89 -19.82 -11.67
C TYR A 249 21.95 -20.92 -11.75
N LYS A 250 23.15 -20.66 -11.25
CA LYS A 250 24.22 -21.68 -11.18
C LYS A 250 23.78 -22.89 -10.35
N LYS A 251 23.11 -22.66 -9.21
CA LYS A 251 22.67 -23.74 -8.32
C LYS A 251 21.57 -24.60 -8.94
N PHE A 252 20.63 -23.97 -9.66
CA PHE A 252 19.47 -24.64 -10.23
C PHE A 252 19.63 -25.04 -11.70
N GLY A 253 20.78 -24.71 -12.31
CA GLY A 253 21.12 -25.05 -13.69
C GLY A 253 20.23 -24.33 -14.70
N ILE A 254 19.90 -23.06 -14.43
CA ILE A 254 19.13 -22.20 -15.34
C ILE A 254 20.13 -21.48 -16.25
N ASP A 255 19.91 -21.54 -17.56
CA ASP A 255 20.79 -20.86 -18.51
C ASP A 255 20.48 -19.35 -18.56
N ASN A 256 21.45 -18.55 -18.11
CA ASN A 256 21.29 -17.09 -18.07
C ASN A 256 21.28 -16.44 -19.47
N SER A 257 21.66 -17.18 -20.52
CA SER A 257 21.59 -16.70 -21.90
C SER A 257 20.20 -16.82 -22.53
N LEU A 258 19.26 -17.53 -21.87
CA LEU A 258 17.91 -17.71 -22.37
C LEU A 258 17.17 -16.38 -22.55
N PRO A 259 16.27 -16.29 -23.56
CA PRO A 259 15.31 -15.21 -23.65
C PRO A 259 14.53 -15.04 -22.34
N VAL A 260 14.18 -13.80 -22.02
CA VAL A 260 13.55 -13.42 -20.73
C VAL A 260 12.37 -14.31 -20.34
N LYS A 261 11.47 -14.61 -21.29
CA LYS A 261 10.29 -15.44 -21.03
C LYS A 261 10.63 -16.90 -20.72
N GLU A 262 11.56 -17.49 -21.46
CA GLU A 262 12.02 -18.87 -21.26
C GLU A 262 12.75 -18.98 -19.92
N LYS A 263 13.60 -18.00 -19.60
CA LYS A 263 14.29 -17.89 -18.30
C LYS A 263 13.31 -17.80 -17.13
N LEU A 264 12.24 -17.00 -17.26
CA LEU A 264 11.17 -16.91 -16.24
C LEU A 264 10.48 -18.27 -16.06
N GLN A 265 10.11 -18.92 -17.17
CA GLN A 265 9.44 -20.20 -17.14
C GLN A 265 10.30 -21.28 -16.48
N GLU A 266 11.59 -21.38 -16.85
CA GLU A 266 12.53 -22.28 -16.19
C GLU A 266 12.66 -21.95 -14.70
N THR A 267 12.77 -20.66 -14.34
CA THR A 267 12.87 -20.26 -12.94
C THR A 267 11.63 -20.65 -12.15
N ILE A 268 10.43 -20.42 -12.69
CA ILE A 268 9.17 -20.86 -12.09
C ILE A 268 9.22 -22.37 -11.84
N GLU A 269 9.57 -23.17 -12.85
CA GLU A 269 9.64 -24.63 -12.72
C GLU A 269 10.67 -25.09 -11.68
N LYS A 270 11.85 -24.43 -11.60
CA LYS A 270 12.85 -24.75 -10.58
C LYS A 270 12.38 -24.37 -9.18
N VAL A 271 11.77 -23.19 -9.00
CA VAL A 271 11.23 -22.76 -7.70
C VAL A 271 10.12 -23.70 -7.25
N LYS A 272 9.28 -24.20 -8.17
CA LYS A 272 8.23 -25.17 -7.84
C LYS A 272 8.77 -26.45 -7.19
N GLY A 273 9.97 -26.86 -7.55
CA GLY A 273 10.64 -28.05 -6.99
C GLY A 273 11.36 -27.83 -5.65
N ILE A 274 11.36 -26.62 -5.10
CA ILE A 274 12.09 -26.31 -3.86
C ILE A 274 11.25 -26.71 -2.65
N ASN A 275 11.65 -27.80 -1.99
CA ASN A 275 10.99 -28.32 -0.79
C ASN A 275 11.60 -27.82 0.53
N SER A 276 12.70 -27.04 0.46
CA SER A 276 13.37 -26.51 1.64
C SER A 276 14.10 -25.21 1.34
N ALA A 277 13.96 -24.24 2.24
CA ALA A 277 14.68 -22.98 2.19
C ALA A 277 16.19 -23.10 2.48
N THR A 278 16.70 -24.28 2.86
CA THR A 278 18.13 -24.45 3.22
C THR A 278 19.08 -24.10 2.08
N SER A 279 18.80 -24.61 0.88
CA SER A 279 19.62 -24.34 -0.32
C SER A 279 19.59 -22.86 -0.69
N ILE A 280 18.42 -22.25 -0.55
CA ILE A 280 18.20 -20.83 -0.79
C ILE A 280 18.95 -19.98 0.23
N LYS A 281 18.79 -20.21 1.53
CA LYS A 281 19.53 -19.50 2.59
C LYS A 281 21.05 -19.57 2.40
N ALA A 282 21.58 -20.66 1.82
CA ALA A 282 23.00 -20.78 1.51
C ALA A 282 23.44 -19.82 0.40
N ILE A 283 22.65 -19.67 -0.67
CA ILE A 283 22.89 -18.71 -1.76
C ILE A 283 22.97 -17.28 -1.21
N PHE A 284 22.01 -16.86 -0.39
CA PHE A 284 22.00 -15.49 0.17
C PHE A 284 23.20 -15.22 1.09
N LYS A 285 23.59 -16.20 1.92
CA LYS A 285 24.78 -16.07 2.77
C LYS A 285 26.07 -15.96 1.95
N GLU A 286 26.16 -16.70 0.85
CA GLU A 286 27.30 -16.65 -0.06
C GLU A 286 27.34 -15.31 -0.82
N ALA A 287 26.21 -14.84 -1.35
CA ALA A 287 26.12 -13.53 -2.01
C ALA A 287 26.52 -12.38 -1.08
N ALA A 288 26.00 -12.36 0.15
CA ALA A 288 26.34 -11.34 1.14
C ALA A 288 27.84 -11.31 1.45
N LYS A 289 28.49 -12.48 1.44
CA LYS A 289 29.94 -12.62 1.65
C LYS A 289 30.73 -12.11 0.46
N ASN A 290 30.30 -12.41 -0.76
CA ASN A 290 31.01 -12.04 -1.99
C ASN A 290 31.01 -10.52 -2.21
N VAL A 291 29.92 -9.82 -1.88
CA VAL A 291 29.77 -8.37 -2.10
C VAL A 291 30.34 -7.53 -0.94
N VAL A 292 30.89 -8.16 0.10
CA VAL A 292 31.43 -7.45 1.28
C VAL A 292 30.40 -6.49 1.90
N LEU A 293 29.12 -6.90 1.89
CA LEU A 293 28.12 -6.33 2.82
C LEU A 293 28.49 -6.64 4.29
N ILE A 294 29.48 -7.51 4.50
CA ILE A 294 30.03 -7.91 5.79
C ILE A 294 31.07 -6.90 6.29
N THR A 295 30.65 -6.00 7.18
CA THR A 295 31.42 -5.74 8.40
C THR A 295 30.89 -6.65 9.50
N LYS A 296 31.69 -6.99 10.51
CA LYS A 296 31.32 -7.92 11.59
C LYS A 296 30.07 -7.45 12.34
N GLU A 297 28.89 -7.83 11.90
CA GLU A 297 27.64 -7.97 12.66
C GLU A 297 26.56 -8.53 11.71
N ARG A 298 25.71 -9.41 12.22
CA ARG A 298 24.84 -10.31 11.44
C ARG A 298 23.82 -9.54 10.62
N ILE A 299 23.90 -9.57 9.29
CA ILE A 299 22.72 -9.30 8.46
C ILE A 299 21.72 -10.42 8.72
N LYS A 300 20.56 -10.10 9.30
CA LYS A 300 19.40 -10.98 9.20
C LYS A 300 18.88 -10.81 7.78
N ILE A 301 18.80 -11.90 7.02
CA ILE A 301 18.28 -11.90 5.65
C ILE A 301 16.87 -11.29 5.61
N ASP A 302 16.12 -11.39 6.71
CA ASP A 302 14.78 -10.82 6.88
C ASP A 302 14.77 -9.27 6.96
N ASP A 303 15.93 -8.63 7.18
CA ASP A 303 16.08 -7.17 7.38
C ASP A 303 16.56 -6.40 6.12
N LEU A 304 16.47 -6.99 4.91
CA LEU A 304 17.04 -6.43 3.67
C LEU A 304 16.01 -5.80 2.71
N ASN A 305 14.86 -5.34 3.20
CA ASN A 305 13.75 -5.05 2.30
C ASN A 305 13.72 -3.60 1.76
N THR A 306 14.13 -3.42 0.51
CA THR A 306 13.96 -2.18 -0.29
C THR A 306 12.64 -2.14 -1.07
N THR A 307 11.84 -3.20 -1.01
CA THR A 307 10.75 -3.38 -1.97
C THR A 307 9.41 -2.77 -1.52
N ALA A 308 9.32 -2.31 -0.27
CA ALA A 308 8.12 -1.70 0.26
C ALA A 308 7.81 -0.34 -0.39
N LEU A 309 6.52 -0.08 -0.56
CA LEU A 309 5.96 1.14 -1.11
C LEU A 309 5.08 1.82 -0.06
N CYS A 310 5.48 3.00 0.40
CA CYS A 310 4.62 3.84 1.23
C CYS A 310 3.55 4.53 0.39
N LEU A 311 2.43 4.86 1.02
CA LEU A 311 1.37 5.68 0.44
C LEU A 311 0.87 6.70 1.47
N LEU A 312 0.96 7.98 1.12
CA LEU A 312 0.10 9.01 1.67
C LEU A 312 -1.05 9.27 0.71
N HIS A 313 -2.28 8.99 1.12
CA HIS A 313 -3.44 9.52 0.42
C HIS A 313 -3.93 10.79 1.12
N ARG A 314 -4.18 11.83 0.32
CA ARG A 314 -4.58 13.16 0.80
C ARG A 314 -5.85 13.61 0.08
N ASN A 315 -6.88 13.95 0.83
CA ASN A 315 -8.07 14.56 0.25
C ASN A 315 -7.79 16.00 -0.18
N LEU A 316 -8.47 16.44 -1.23
CA LEU A 316 -8.37 17.76 -1.84
C LEU A 316 -9.68 18.51 -1.72
N ASN A 317 -9.63 19.83 -1.90
CA ASN A 317 -10.81 20.69 -1.84
C ASN A 317 -11.77 20.50 -3.02
N GLY A 318 -11.34 19.84 -4.11
CA GLY A 318 -12.20 19.55 -5.25
C GLY A 318 -13.38 18.62 -4.93
N ILE A 319 -13.42 17.98 -3.75
CA ILE A 319 -14.62 17.26 -3.28
C ILE A 319 -15.81 18.22 -3.16
N PHE A 320 -15.58 19.44 -2.66
CA PHE A 320 -16.66 20.41 -2.46
C PHE A 320 -17.10 21.05 -3.77
N ASP A 321 -16.15 21.30 -4.68
CA ASP A 321 -16.45 21.75 -6.03
C ASP A 321 -17.32 20.72 -6.76
N PHE A 322 -16.99 19.43 -6.62
CA PHE A 322 -17.77 18.33 -7.18
C PHE A 322 -19.20 18.25 -6.63
N LEU A 323 -19.40 18.62 -5.36
CA LEU A 323 -20.71 18.60 -4.70
C LEU A 323 -21.52 19.88 -4.96
N GLU A 324 -21.00 20.80 -5.79
CA GLU A 324 -21.65 22.08 -6.14
C GLU A 324 -22.00 22.91 -4.87
N ILE A 325 -21.16 22.83 -3.84
CA ILE A 325 -21.38 23.56 -2.59
C ILE A 325 -20.92 25.01 -2.81
N ASP A 326 -21.89 25.93 -2.95
CA ASP A 326 -21.61 27.35 -3.16
C ASP A 326 -21.15 28.03 -1.86
N TYR A 327 -20.00 28.69 -1.94
CA TYR A 327 -19.38 29.42 -0.83
C TYR A 327 -19.83 30.88 -0.72
N LYS A 328 -20.62 31.39 -1.67
CA LYS A 328 -20.87 32.82 -1.82
C LYS A 328 -22.22 33.31 -1.31
N GLU A 329 -23.21 32.44 -1.12
CA GLU A 329 -24.50 32.86 -0.57
C GLU A 329 -24.57 32.63 0.94
N TYR A 330 -24.68 33.75 1.67
CA TYR A 330 -24.72 33.87 3.12
C TYR A 330 -26.04 33.39 3.74
N ASP A 331 -26.54 32.22 3.34
CA ASP A 331 -27.70 31.65 4.03
C ASP A 331 -27.26 30.81 5.24
N TYR A 332 -27.82 31.18 6.39
CA TYR A 332 -27.42 30.77 7.75
C TYR A 332 -27.66 29.29 8.08
N TYR A 333 -27.92 28.44 7.08
CA TYR A 333 -28.63 27.20 7.28
C TYR A 333 -28.14 26.07 6.36
N PHE A 334 -27.59 25.03 7.00
CA PHE A 334 -27.82 23.60 6.72
C PHE A 334 -26.83 22.70 6.00
N ASP A 335 -25.63 23.13 5.61
CA ASP A 335 -24.66 22.12 5.18
C ASP A 335 -23.91 21.60 6.42
N PHE A 336 -24.19 20.36 6.79
CA PHE A 336 -23.53 19.63 7.88
C PHE A 336 -22.64 18.56 7.28
N TYR A 337 -21.39 18.54 7.70
CA TYR A 337 -20.56 17.37 7.50
C TYR A 337 -20.47 16.59 8.82
N HIS A 338 -20.39 15.27 8.69
CA HIS A 338 -20.13 14.37 9.80
C HIS A 338 -18.78 13.69 9.60
N LYS A 339 -17.97 13.71 10.65
CA LYS A 339 -16.74 12.94 10.74
C LYS A 339 -16.88 11.94 11.86
N ASN A 340 -16.79 10.67 11.53
CA ASN A 340 -16.85 9.62 12.52
C ASN A 340 -15.57 8.81 12.46
N ILE A 341 -14.96 8.61 13.62
CA ILE A 341 -13.97 7.58 13.83
C ILE A 341 -14.63 6.50 14.66
N ARG A 342 -14.69 5.28 14.12
CA ARG A 342 -15.26 4.13 14.82
C ARG A 342 -14.20 3.08 15.06
N GLN A 343 -14.20 2.51 16.26
CA GLN A 343 -13.40 1.33 16.56
C GLN A 343 -14.18 0.09 16.14
N ILE A 344 -13.52 -0.83 15.44
CA ILE A 344 -14.04 -2.18 15.19
C ILE A 344 -13.55 -3.08 16.31
N GLN A 345 -14.47 -3.79 16.98
CA GLN A 345 -14.17 -4.86 17.92
C GLN A 345 -14.77 -6.16 17.43
N LYS A 346 -13.94 -7.16 17.12
CA LYS A 346 -14.38 -8.51 16.74
C LYS A 346 -14.46 -9.46 17.93
N PHE A 347 -15.41 -10.38 17.81
CA PHE A 347 -15.65 -11.47 18.75
C PHE A 347 -15.38 -12.81 18.07
N MET A 348 -14.17 -13.33 18.30
CA MET A 348 -13.74 -14.63 17.78
C MET A 348 -14.43 -15.77 18.56
N PRO A 349 -14.76 -16.90 17.92
CA PRO A 349 -14.42 -17.29 16.54
C PRO A 349 -15.47 -16.90 15.49
N SER A 350 -16.61 -16.32 15.89
CA SER A 350 -17.78 -16.10 15.01
C SER A 350 -17.61 -15.02 13.93
N SER A 351 -16.53 -14.25 13.98
CA SER A 351 -16.29 -13.05 13.15
C SER A 351 -17.34 -11.93 13.30
N SER A 352 -18.28 -12.05 14.24
CA SER A 352 -19.18 -10.97 14.64
C SER A 352 -18.37 -9.76 15.10
N ARG A 353 -18.79 -8.54 14.75
CA ARG A 353 -18.10 -7.31 15.16
C ARG A 353 -19.06 -6.22 15.62
N LEU A 354 -18.59 -5.41 16.56
CA LEU A 354 -19.20 -4.14 16.96
C LEU A 354 -18.39 -2.99 16.35
N GLU A 355 -19.09 -1.95 15.91
CA GLU A 355 -18.49 -0.68 15.48
C GLU A 355 -18.95 0.43 16.42
N THR A 356 -18.08 0.86 17.34
CA THR A 356 -18.39 1.88 18.34
C THR A 356 -17.79 3.21 17.92
N ILE A 357 -18.55 4.31 18.04
CA ILE A 357 -18.03 5.65 17.76
C ILE A 357 -17.00 5.99 18.84
N TRP A 358 -15.75 6.19 18.42
CA TRP A 358 -14.66 6.63 19.29
C TRP A 358 -14.62 8.16 19.39
N THR A 359 -14.75 8.85 18.26
CA THR A 359 -14.93 10.30 18.21
C THR A 359 -15.82 10.68 17.03
N GLY A 360 -16.67 11.69 17.26
CA GLY A 360 -17.58 12.25 16.26
C GLY A 360 -17.44 13.76 16.26
N VAL A 361 -17.17 14.35 15.10
CA VAL A 361 -17.12 15.79 14.93
C VAL A 361 -18.16 16.18 13.89
N ASN A 362 -19.10 17.01 14.32
CA ASN A 362 -20.05 17.69 13.45
C ASN A 362 -19.57 19.12 13.27
N GLY A 363 -19.68 19.66 12.06
CA GLY A 363 -19.39 21.06 11.84
C GLY A 363 -20.16 21.65 10.67
N TYR A 364 -20.12 22.97 10.61
CA TYR A 364 -20.71 23.76 9.55
C TYR A 364 -19.65 24.16 8.53
N TYR A 365 -20.01 24.20 7.25
CA TYR A 365 -19.11 24.62 6.17
C TYR A 365 -18.67 26.08 6.29
N ARG A 366 -19.42 26.95 6.97
CA ARG A 366 -19.01 28.34 7.16
C ARG A 366 -17.68 28.47 7.90
N HIS A 367 -17.41 27.59 8.87
CA HIS A 367 -16.12 27.55 9.55
C HIS A 367 -15.02 27.01 8.65
N TYR A 368 -15.33 26.19 7.64
CA TYR A 368 -14.30 25.57 6.80
C TYR A 368 -13.40 26.58 6.07
N ARG A 369 -13.90 27.76 5.66
CA ARG A 369 -13.06 28.79 5.00
C ARG A 369 -11.98 29.35 5.94
N GLU A 370 -12.36 29.67 7.17
CA GLU A 370 -11.41 30.10 8.21
C GLU A 370 -10.36 29.00 8.49
N TRP A 371 -10.71 27.73 8.32
CA TRP A 371 -9.83 26.59 8.60
C TRP A 371 -8.92 26.25 7.42
N LEU A 372 -9.40 26.45 6.19
CA LEU A 372 -8.58 26.42 4.97
C LEU A 372 -7.49 27.49 5.01
N ASP A 373 -7.87 28.72 5.37
CA ASP A 373 -6.94 29.85 5.47
C ASP A 373 -5.93 29.66 6.61
N ASN A 374 -6.28 28.85 7.63
CA ASN A 374 -5.43 28.53 8.77
C ASN A 374 -4.72 27.15 8.66
N GLY A 375 -4.80 26.46 7.51
CA GLY A 375 -4.07 25.21 7.26
C GLY A 375 -4.48 24.02 8.15
N HIS A 376 -5.68 24.04 8.72
CA HIS A 376 -6.14 22.96 9.60
C HIS A 376 -6.75 21.80 8.79
N PHE A 377 -6.10 20.64 8.84
CA PHE A 377 -6.54 19.48 8.07
C PHE A 377 -7.85 18.88 8.58
N PHE A 378 -8.76 18.73 7.63
CA PHE A 378 -10.17 18.38 7.84
C PHE A 378 -10.46 16.90 7.55
N TYR A 379 -9.58 16.23 6.82
CA TYR A 379 -9.81 14.93 6.20
C TYR A 379 -9.01 13.80 6.85
N PRO A 380 -9.48 12.54 6.77
CA PRO A 380 -8.69 11.38 7.17
C PRO A 380 -7.59 11.10 6.13
N ASN A 381 -6.53 11.90 6.15
CA ASN A 381 -5.33 11.67 5.36
C ASN A 381 -4.44 10.66 6.10
N VAL A 382 -4.07 9.57 5.44
CA VAL A 382 -3.33 8.48 6.07
C VAL A 382 -2.01 8.26 5.35
N LEU A 383 -0.91 8.25 6.11
CA LEU A 383 0.40 7.81 5.65
C LEU A 383 0.62 6.36 6.10
N LEU A 384 0.49 5.45 5.14
CA LEU A 384 0.77 4.03 5.26
C LEU A 384 2.23 3.79 4.89
N THR A 385 2.99 3.20 5.81
CA THR A 385 4.43 3.00 5.69
C THR A 385 4.79 1.57 5.29
N ALA A 386 3.82 0.65 5.38
CA ALA A 386 4.01 -0.77 5.13
C ALA A 386 5.25 -1.28 5.88
N ASP A 387 6.11 -2.00 5.17
CA ASP A 387 7.32 -2.65 5.68
C ASP A 387 8.59 -1.87 5.37
N THR A 388 8.49 -0.56 5.16
CA THR A 388 9.62 0.28 4.77
C THR A 388 10.73 0.25 5.80
N PHE A 389 11.98 0.10 5.32
CA PHE A 389 13.18 0.06 6.14
C PHE A 389 13.74 1.47 6.32
N LEU A 390 13.56 2.01 7.52
CA LEU A 390 14.08 3.32 7.94
C LEU A 390 15.02 3.14 9.15
N LEU A 391 16.08 2.36 8.95
CA LEU A 391 17.02 1.91 9.97
C LEU A 391 17.99 3.00 10.41
N THR A 392 18.51 3.78 9.46
CA THR A 392 19.52 4.79 9.73
C THR A 392 18.91 6.19 9.76
N LYS A 393 19.62 7.13 10.40
CA LYS A 393 19.20 8.54 10.43
C LYS A 393 19.14 9.13 9.02
N GLU A 394 20.04 8.72 8.14
CA GLU A 394 20.09 9.14 6.74
C GLU A 394 18.83 8.66 6.01
N GLN A 395 18.44 7.40 6.16
CA GLN A 395 17.22 6.85 5.57
C GLN A 395 15.96 7.55 6.09
N VAL A 396 15.88 7.81 7.40
CA VAL A 396 14.79 8.61 7.97
C VAL A 396 14.79 10.03 7.40
N THR A 397 15.95 10.66 7.28
CA THR A 397 16.07 12.02 6.74
C THR A 397 15.63 12.06 5.27
N GLU A 398 16.00 11.08 4.46
CA GLU A 398 15.53 10.96 3.07
C GLU A 398 14.01 10.79 3.00
N PHE A 399 13.44 9.96 3.88
CA PHE A 399 11.99 9.77 3.97
C PHE A 399 11.25 11.06 4.34
N LEU A 400 11.72 11.76 5.37
CA LEU A 400 11.19 13.06 5.77
C LEU A 400 11.34 14.10 4.64
N ASN A 401 12.49 14.13 3.97
CA ASN A 401 12.76 15.03 2.85
C ASN A 401 11.84 14.74 1.66
N LYS A 402 11.56 13.47 1.36
CA LYS A 402 10.61 13.08 0.30
C LYS A 402 9.24 13.73 0.52
N TYR A 403 8.75 13.68 1.76
CA TYR A 403 7.46 14.23 2.17
C TYR A 403 7.54 15.64 2.75
N GLN A 404 8.63 16.40 2.54
CA GLN A 404 8.84 17.69 3.23
C GLN A 404 7.69 18.70 3.05
N HIS A 405 7.00 18.68 1.91
CA HIS A 405 5.86 19.55 1.62
C HIS A 405 4.51 19.04 2.14
N TYR A 406 4.49 17.81 2.68
CA TYR A 406 3.29 17.05 3.04
C TYR A 406 3.36 16.43 4.43
N TRP A 407 4.47 16.61 5.15
CA TRP A 407 4.73 15.92 6.40
C TRP A 407 3.72 16.27 7.50
N ASN A 408 3.10 17.45 7.42
CA ASN A 408 2.05 17.87 8.37
C ASN A 408 0.63 17.57 7.90
N ASP A 409 0.47 16.88 6.75
CA ASP A 409 -0.83 16.74 6.10
C ASP A 409 -1.57 15.45 6.50
N PHE A 410 -0.90 14.49 7.14
CA PHE A 410 -1.53 13.25 7.58
C PHE A 410 -2.14 13.38 8.99
N TRP A 411 -3.36 12.87 9.12
CA TRP A 411 -4.03 12.74 10.41
C TRP A 411 -3.57 11.45 11.11
N LEU A 412 -3.28 10.40 10.34
CA LEU A 412 -2.91 9.08 10.84
C LEU A 412 -1.65 8.57 10.18
N PHE A 413 -0.73 8.11 11.01
CA PHE A 413 0.54 7.54 10.62
C PHE A 413 0.61 6.06 11.00
N GLN A 414 0.99 5.20 10.06
CA GLN A 414 1.30 3.81 10.35
C GLN A 414 2.70 3.69 10.94
N ILE A 415 2.83 3.10 12.12
CA ILE A 415 4.14 2.67 12.63
C ILE A 415 4.68 1.55 11.72
N PRO A 416 5.87 1.71 11.10
CA PRO A 416 6.40 0.75 10.13
C PRO A 416 6.52 -0.68 10.65
N HIS A 417 6.32 -1.67 9.76
CA HIS A 417 6.63 -3.09 9.95
C HIS A 417 6.18 -3.64 11.31
N HIS A 418 4.91 -3.46 11.65
CA HIS A 418 4.30 -3.94 12.89
C HIS A 418 4.96 -3.44 14.20
N GLY A 419 5.86 -2.45 14.14
CA GLY A 419 6.66 -2.00 15.29
C GLY A 419 7.97 -2.73 15.49
N SER A 420 8.57 -3.27 14.43
CA SER A 420 9.93 -3.78 14.47
C SER A 420 10.94 -2.67 14.77
N GLU A 421 11.89 -2.96 15.67
CA GLU A 421 13.03 -2.06 15.95
C GLU A 421 14.00 -1.93 14.77
N ASN A 422 13.86 -2.79 13.76
CA ASN A 422 14.65 -2.77 12.53
C ASN A 422 14.01 -1.95 11.40
N ASN A 423 12.94 -1.19 11.68
CA ASN A 423 12.18 -0.50 10.62
C ASN A 423 11.90 0.98 10.92
N GLY A 424 12.34 1.47 12.07
CA GLY A 424 12.23 2.89 12.41
C GLY A 424 13.26 3.30 13.44
N ASP A 425 14.02 4.35 13.13
CA ASP A 425 14.86 5.05 14.12
C ASP A 425 14.01 5.98 15.01
N LYS A 426 14.48 6.24 16.23
CA LYS A 426 13.84 7.17 17.16
C LYS A 426 13.61 8.56 16.55
N LEU A 427 14.47 9.00 15.63
CA LEU A 427 14.29 10.23 14.87
C LEU A 427 12.92 10.26 14.17
N LEU A 428 12.54 9.16 13.49
CA LEU A 428 11.25 9.06 12.79
C LEU A 428 10.10 9.31 13.76
N HIS A 429 10.10 8.61 14.90
CA HIS A 429 9.05 8.76 15.91
C HIS A 429 9.02 10.18 16.47
N SER A 430 10.18 10.81 16.73
CA SER A 430 10.23 12.19 17.22
C SER A 430 9.79 13.24 16.19
N SER A 431 9.83 12.90 14.90
CA SER A 431 9.40 13.78 13.82
C SER A 431 7.90 13.71 13.53
N ILE A 432 7.17 12.72 14.07
CA ILE A 432 5.72 12.62 13.86
C ILE A 432 5.03 13.88 14.42
N PRO A 433 4.15 14.55 13.64
CA PRO A 433 3.47 15.75 14.12
C PRO A 433 2.64 15.47 15.38
N VAL A 434 2.76 16.34 16.38
CA VAL A 434 2.08 16.21 17.69
C VAL A 434 0.55 16.06 17.58
N ARG A 435 -0.04 16.57 16.49
CA ARG A 435 -1.49 16.51 16.25
C ARG A 435 -1.94 15.20 15.60
N SER A 436 -1.04 14.42 15.01
CA SER A 436 -1.36 13.19 14.32
C SER A 436 -1.63 12.06 15.32
N TYR A 437 -2.48 11.13 14.90
CA TYR A 437 -2.63 9.83 15.52
C TYR A 437 -1.68 8.85 14.87
N ASN A 438 -1.39 7.78 15.59
CA ASN A 438 -0.57 6.67 15.12
C ASN A 438 -1.41 5.40 15.18
N PHE A 439 -1.17 4.45 14.29
CA PHE A 439 -1.62 3.08 14.52
C PHE A 439 -0.49 2.09 14.31
N ILE A 440 -0.62 0.96 15.00
CA ILE A 440 0.32 -0.14 14.92
C ILE A 440 -0.46 -1.42 14.74
N ASN A 441 -0.30 -2.05 13.57
CA ASN A 441 -0.93 -3.30 13.20
C ASN A 441 -0.01 -4.47 13.56
N TYR A 442 -0.47 -5.44 14.34
CA TYR A 442 0.32 -6.60 14.75
C TYR A 442 -0.58 -7.81 15.07
N GLY A 443 -0.01 -9.01 15.08
CA GLY A 443 -0.72 -10.22 15.50
C GLY A 443 -0.56 -10.47 16.99
N ILE A 444 -1.63 -10.72 17.74
CA ILE A 444 -1.50 -11.12 19.15
C ILE A 444 -0.82 -12.49 19.22
N GLY A 445 0.28 -12.58 19.97
CA GLY A 445 1.07 -13.81 20.11
C GLY A 445 1.94 -14.14 18.88
N ASN A 446 2.28 -13.15 18.05
CA ASN A 446 3.22 -13.34 16.95
C ASN A 446 4.60 -13.81 17.44
N ARG A 447 5.33 -14.50 16.56
CA ARG A 447 6.64 -15.09 16.85
C ARG A 447 7.78 -14.08 16.83
N ASP A 448 7.57 -12.94 16.15
CA ASP A 448 8.56 -11.90 15.92
C ASP A 448 8.68 -10.92 17.11
N ALA A 449 7.84 -11.10 18.13
CA ALA A 449 7.74 -10.22 19.30
C ALA A 449 7.49 -8.74 18.92
N HIS A 450 6.67 -8.53 17.88
CA HIS A 450 6.23 -7.21 17.44
C HIS A 450 4.88 -6.82 18.09
N PRO A 451 4.65 -5.54 18.42
CA PRO A 451 5.62 -4.46 18.40
C PRO A 451 6.73 -4.67 19.45
N SER A 452 7.96 -4.31 19.07
CA SER A 452 9.12 -4.46 19.94
C SER A 452 9.04 -3.54 21.16
N GLU A 453 9.59 -3.98 22.29
CA GLU A 453 9.63 -3.18 23.52
C GLU A 453 10.33 -1.83 23.30
N ARG A 454 11.39 -1.81 22.47
CA ARG A 454 12.14 -0.60 22.12
C ARG A 454 11.26 0.42 21.40
N VAL A 455 10.53 0.02 20.36
CA VAL A 455 9.63 0.92 19.62
C VAL A 455 8.55 1.49 20.55
N ILE A 456 7.97 0.67 21.43
CA ILE A 456 6.99 1.15 22.41
C ILE A 456 7.61 2.19 23.36
N LYS A 457 8.82 1.95 23.88
CA LYS A 457 9.54 2.92 24.72
C LYS A 457 9.82 4.23 23.98
N ASP A 458 10.19 4.18 22.71
CA ASP A 458 10.42 5.40 21.91
C ASP A 458 9.13 6.17 21.65
N LEU A 459 8.01 5.49 21.39
CA LEU A 459 6.69 6.12 21.26
C LEU A 459 6.21 6.75 22.58
N VAL A 460 6.53 6.14 23.73
CA VAL A 460 6.27 6.74 25.04
C VAL A 460 7.14 7.97 25.26
N ALA A 461 8.45 7.86 25.02
CA ALA A 461 9.42 8.94 25.22
C ALA A 461 9.14 10.17 24.34
N THR A 462 8.57 9.97 23.15
CA THR A 462 8.19 11.04 22.21
C THR A 462 6.78 11.58 22.45
N GLY A 463 6.01 11.00 23.39
CA GLY A 463 4.62 11.38 23.67
C GLY A 463 3.59 10.81 22.68
N ASN A 464 4.04 10.17 21.60
CA ASN A 464 3.20 9.59 20.54
C ASN A 464 2.32 8.42 21.01
N SER A 465 2.69 7.75 22.09
CA SER A 465 1.87 6.68 22.71
C SER A 465 0.48 7.15 23.15
N SER A 466 0.30 8.44 23.48
CA SER A 466 -0.99 9.01 23.91
C SER A 466 -2.04 9.04 22.80
N ARG A 467 -1.62 8.90 21.53
CA ARG A 467 -2.47 8.91 20.34
C ARG A 467 -2.24 7.67 19.47
N LEU A 468 -1.81 6.57 20.09
CA LEU A 468 -1.54 5.31 19.41
C LEU A 468 -2.78 4.41 19.45
N VAL A 469 -3.19 3.91 18.29
CA VAL A 469 -4.25 2.91 18.15
C VAL A 469 -3.65 1.54 17.85
N SER A 470 -3.96 0.56 18.69
CA SER A 470 -3.59 -0.83 18.44
C SER A 470 -4.57 -1.48 17.47
N VAL A 471 -4.04 -1.99 16.36
CA VAL A 471 -4.78 -2.75 15.35
C VAL A 471 -4.26 -4.18 15.36
N ASN A 472 -5.17 -5.15 15.39
CA ASN A 472 -4.81 -6.57 15.43
C ASN A 472 -6.00 -7.41 14.94
N GLN A 473 -5.99 -8.72 15.12
CA GLN A 473 -7.05 -9.61 14.64
C GLN A 473 -8.43 -9.39 15.29
N VAL A 474 -8.50 -8.62 16.38
CA VAL A 474 -9.76 -8.28 17.07
C VAL A 474 -10.07 -6.79 17.12
N SER A 475 -9.11 -5.91 16.85
CA SER A 475 -9.27 -4.45 16.89
C SER A 475 -8.93 -3.84 15.54
N GLY A 476 -9.87 -3.08 14.98
CA GLY A 476 -9.72 -2.36 13.71
C GLY A 476 -10.26 -0.94 13.84
N LEU A 477 -10.22 -0.18 12.74
CA LEU A 477 -10.53 1.24 12.78
C LEU A 477 -11.21 1.69 11.49
N VAL A 478 -12.24 2.51 11.62
CA VAL A 478 -13.02 3.06 10.50
C VAL A 478 -13.02 4.58 10.60
N PHE A 479 -12.86 5.23 9.45
CA PHE A 479 -12.96 6.69 9.32
C PHE A 479 -13.98 7.02 8.25
N GLU A 480 -14.96 7.84 8.61
CA GLU A 480 -16.05 8.22 7.73
C GLU A 480 -16.08 9.74 7.59
N PHE A 481 -16.21 10.19 6.35
CA PHE A 481 -16.50 11.56 6.00
C PHE A 481 -17.81 11.58 5.21
N ILE A 482 -18.83 12.22 5.77
CA ILE A 482 -20.19 12.23 5.26
C ILE A 482 -20.63 13.68 5.04
N ILE A 483 -21.22 13.93 3.88
CA ILE A 483 -21.82 15.20 3.46
C ILE A 483 -23.26 14.93 3.03
#